data_AF-A0A838I7M5-F1
#
_entry.id   AF-A0A838I7M5-F1
#
_cell.length_a   1.000
_cell.length_b   1.000
_cell.length_c   1.000
_cell.angle_alpha   90.00
_cell.angle_beta   90.00
_cell.angle_gamma   90.00
#
_symmetry.space_group_name_H-M   'P 1'
#
loop_
_entity.id
_entity.type
_entity.pdbx_description
1 polymer ?
#
loop_
_entity_poly.entity_id
_entity_poly.type
_entity_poly.pdbx_seq_one_letter_code
_entity_poly.pdbx_strand_id
1 'polypeptide(L)'
;MLPRRLSRLSSFELVPGLRVHLAHGWWARTAGLAFLRALPADRALLIPRCRSVHTFGMRFALDVLFLDAGGTPLLLLERVAPGQVASCRGAAAVLERPACADGIMPAMANEQRNRFVVALDPRQPIYRDSYNEYLVLVLSAGGAAAGTQVPLFIVMAITGLWSVVPFVAACVVFELGVIFGLARPQMDPRERIGWVALWSFATAVMAVAFYYLVAEPTLG
;
A
#
# COMPACT_ATOMS: atom_id res chain seq x y z
N MET A 1 6.05 -4.61 -35.04
CA MET A 1 7.38 -3.98 -34.89
C MET A 1 7.28 -2.81 -33.91
N LEU A 2 8.23 -2.67 -33.00
CA LEU A 2 8.27 -1.56 -32.04
C LEU A 2 8.75 -0.27 -32.74
N PRO A 3 8.07 0.88 -32.57
CA PRO A 3 8.52 2.15 -33.11
C PRO A 3 9.94 2.53 -32.65
N ARG A 4 10.78 3.06 -33.55
CA ARG A 4 12.18 3.48 -33.25
C ARG A 4 12.32 4.42 -32.05
N ARG A 5 11.29 5.24 -31.78
CA ARG A 5 11.26 6.15 -30.64
C ARG A 5 11.19 5.41 -29.31
N LEU A 6 10.42 4.32 -29.26
CA LEU A 6 10.22 3.52 -28.06
C LEU A 6 11.35 2.50 -27.86
N SER A 7 11.98 2.03 -28.94
CA SER A 7 13.10 1.09 -28.86
C SER A 7 14.37 1.67 -28.21
N ARG A 8 14.45 2.99 -28.08
CA ARG A 8 15.57 3.70 -27.43
C ARG A 8 15.32 3.96 -25.94
N LEU A 9 14.11 3.73 -25.46
CA LEU A 9 13.76 3.92 -24.07
C LEU A 9 14.16 2.69 -23.27
N SER A 10 14.61 2.88 -22.04
CA SER A 10 14.76 1.78 -21.09
C SER A 10 13.41 1.07 -20.92
N SER A 11 13.45 -0.25 -20.80
CA SER A 11 12.25 -1.05 -20.64
C SER A 11 12.45 -2.13 -19.61
N PHE A 12 11.39 -2.45 -18.89
CA PHE A 12 11.34 -3.54 -17.93
C PHE A 12 10.03 -4.32 -18.11
N GLU A 13 10.00 -5.54 -17.60
CA GLU A 13 8.78 -6.36 -17.56
C GLU A 13 8.05 -6.07 -16.25
N LEU A 14 6.81 -5.61 -16.32
CA LEU A 14 6.03 -5.24 -15.14
C LEU A 14 5.24 -6.44 -14.61
N VAL A 15 4.62 -7.19 -15.52
CA VAL A 15 4.00 -8.49 -15.27
C VAL A 15 4.38 -9.42 -16.43
N PRO A 16 4.32 -10.75 -16.26
CA PRO A 16 4.63 -11.69 -17.33
C PRO A 16 3.89 -11.34 -18.62
N GLY A 17 4.65 -11.04 -19.68
CA GLY A 17 4.09 -10.67 -20.97
C GLY A 17 3.69 -9.21 -21.15
N LEU A 18 3.89 -8.31 -20.17
CA LEU A 18 3.72 -6.87 -20.34
C LEU A 18 5.06 -6.13 -20.16
N ARG A 19 5.62 -5.67 -21.28
CA ARG A 19 6.86 -4.88 -21.27
C ARG A 19 6.54 -3.38 -21.29
N VAL A 20 7.08 -2.67 -20.31
CA VAL A 20 6.87 -1.24 -20.11
C VAL A 20 8.11 -0.47 -20.53
N HIS A 21 7.92 0.57 -21.33
CA HIS A 21 8.96 1.50 -21.75
C HIS A 21 8.91 2.79 -20.91
N LEU A 22 10.05 3.30 -20.45
CA LEU A 22 10.15 4.48 -19.59
C LEU A 22 10.42 5.75 -20.41
N ALA A 23 9.49 6.70 -20.38
CA ALA A 23 9.67 8.02 -20.99
C ALA A 23 10.48 8.97 -20.09
N HIS A 24 11.80 8.78 -19.99
CA HIS A 24 12.67 9.53 -19.05
C HIS A 24 13.19 10.90 -19.57
N GLY A 25 12.61 11.48 -20.63
CA GLY A 25 13.03 12.76 -21.20
C GLY A 25 11.86 13.67 -21.54
N TRP A 26 12.06 15.00 -21.55
CA TRP A 26 10.99 15.97 -21.82
C TRP A 26 10.27 15.67 -23.14
N TRP A 27 11.03 15.45 -24.22
CA TRP A 27 10.49 15.07 -25.54
C TRP A 27 9.78 13.71 -25.56
N ALA A 28 10.28 12.73 -24.79
CA ALA A 28 9.64 11.42 -24.71
C ALA A 28 8.29 11.51 -23.97
N ARG A 29 8.21 12.35 -22.94
CA ARG A 29 7.00 12.58 -22.13
C ARG A 29 5.95 13.36 -22.90
N THR A 30 6.34 14.40 -23.64
CA THR A 30 5.41 15.20 -24.46
C THR A 30 4.94 14.47 -25.71
N ALA A 31 5.80 13.67 -26.35
CA ALA A 31 5.41 12.89 -27.52
C ALA A 31 4.52 11.69 -27.16
N GLY A 32 4.74 11.06 -26.01
CA GLY A 32 3.98 9.89 -25.57
C GLY A 32 3.83 8.82 -26.67
N LEU A 33 2.61 8.31 -26.82
CA LEU A 33 2.20 7.42 -27.91
C LEU A 33 1.64 8.17 -29.13
N ALA A 34 1.68 9.51 -29.14
CA ALA A 34 1.13 10.31 -30.23
C ALA A 34 1.82 9.99 -31.57
N PHE A 35 1.02 10.08 -32.63
CA PHE A 35 1.39 9.84 -34.03
C PHE A 35 1.84 8.40 -34.35
N LEU A 36 1.77 7.47 -33.41
CA LEU A 36 1.98 6.05 -33.69
C LEU A 36 0.75 5.47 -34.39
N ARG A 37 0.98 4.57 -35.36
CA ARG A 37 -0.11 3.85 -36.05
C ARG A 37 -0.69 2.72 -35.19
N ALA A 38 0.19 2.02 -34.49
CA ALA A 38 -0.15 0.96 -33.56
C ALA A 38 0.99 0.77 -32.57
N LEU A 39 0.66 0.27 -31.38
CA LEU A 39 1.59 -0.33 -30.46
C LEU A 39 1.03 -1.73 -30.12
N PRO A 40 1.86 -2.76 -29.97
CA PRO A 40 1.40 -4.06 -29.50
C PRO A 40 0.76 -3.98 -28.09
N ALA A 41 -0.24 -4.80 -27.82
CA ALA A 41 -0.94 -4.81 -26.53
C ALA A 41 -0.05 -5.29 -25.35
N ASP A 42 0.99 -6.08 -25.67
CA ASP A 42 2.04 -6.54 -24.75
C ASP A 42 3.10 -5.45 -24.44
N ARG A 43 2.81 -4.20 -24.83
CA ARG A 43 3.68 -3.04 -24.63
C ARG A 43 2.90 -1.87 -24.01
N ALA A 44 3.52 -1.24 -23.02
CA ALA A 44 3.00 -0.02 -22.40
C ALA A 44 4.10 1.05 -22.30
N LEU A 45 3.69 2.30 -22.09
CA LEU A 45 4.56 3.45 -21.87
C LEU A 45 4.30 4.03 -20.48
N LEU A 46 5.34 4.11 -19.66
CA LEU A 46 5.29 4.78 -18.37
C LEU A 46 5.84 6.19 -18.49
N ILE A 47 5.01 7.18 -18.18
CA ILE A 47 5.33 8.60 -18.20
C ILE A 47 5.51 9.08 -16.76
N PRO A 48 6.76 9.20 -16.26
CA PRO A 48 7.03 9.68 -14.92
C PRO A 48 6.74 11.18 -14.79
N ARG A 49 6.50 11.63 -13.55
CA ARG A 49 6.19 13.02 -13.18
C ARG A 49 5.00 13.59 -13.96
N CYS A 50 4.00 12.75 -14.22
CA CYS A 50 2.85 13.07 -15.05
C CYS A 50 1.56 12.93 -14.24
N ARG A 51 0.73 13.97 -14.31
CA ARG A 51 -0.58 14.05 -13.63
C ARG A 51 -1.75 14.26 -14.58
N SER A 52 -1.44 14.50 -15.86
CA SER A 52 -2.42 14.73 -16.91
C SER A 52 -1.83 14.27 -18.21
N VAL A 53 -2.62 13.52 -18.96
CA VAL A 53 -2.29 13.09 -20.30
C VAL A 53 -3.34 13.59 -21.26
N HIS A 54 -2.91 13.82 -22.49
CA HIS A 54 -3.80 14.16 -23.57
C HIS A 54 -3.71 13.08 -24.64
N THR A 55 -4.83 12.80 -25.29
CA THR A 55 -4.89 11.89 -26.43
C THR A 55 -4.95 12.67 -27.76
N PHE A 56 -4.56 13.95 -27.77
CA PHE A 56 -4.35 14.70 -29.01
C PHE A 56 -3.23 14.07 -29.85
N GLY A 57 -3.46 13.92 -31.16
CA GLY A 57 -2.50 13.25 -32.05
C GLY A 57 -2.49 11.72 -31.93
N MET A 58 -3.35 11.12 -31.10
CA MET A 58 -3.54 9.68 -31.05
C MET A 58 -4.34 9.18 -32.25
N ARG A 59 -4.02 7.96 -32.71
CA ARG A 59 -4.72 7.27 -33.80
C ARG A 59 -5.52 6.06 -33.32
N PHE A 60 -5.45 5.74 -32.03
CA PHE A 60 -6.12 4.62 -31.39
C PHE A 60 -6.46 5.00 -29.93
N ALA A 61 -7.43 4.31 -29.35
CA ALA A 61 -7.84 4.52 -27.97
C ALA A 61 -6.81 3.95 -26.98
N LEU A 62 -6.71 4.54 -25.79
CA LEU A 62 -5.75 4.15 -24.76
C LEU A 62 -6.45 3.65 -23.50
N ASP A 63 -5.85 2.66 -22.84
CA ASP A 63 -6.06 2.44 -21.42
C ASP A 63 -5.02 3.27 -20.66
N VAL A 64 -5.50 4.09 -19.72
CA VAL A 64 -4.68 5.05 -18.96
C VAL A 64 -4.81 4.74 -17.48
N LEU A 65 -3.69 4.36 -16.86
CA LEU A 65 -3.61 4.09 -15.43
C LEU A 65 -2.75 5.15 -14.75
N PHE A 66 -3.38 5.99 -13.94
CA PHE A 66 -2.70 6.98 -13.11
C PHE A 66 -2.12 6.29 -11.88
N LEU A 67 -0.86 6.61 -11.56
CA LEU A 67 -0.10 6.05 -10.43
C LEU A 67 0.38 7.17 -9.50
N ASP A 68 0.44 6.93 -8.20
CA ASP A 68 1.07 7.83 -7.24
C ASP A 68 2.62 7.76 -7.28
N ALA A 69 3.30 8.43 -6.34
CA ALA A 69 4.77 8.45 -6.26
C ALA A 69 5.39 7.08 -5.91
N GLY A 70 4.65 6.19 -5.26
CA GLY A 70 5.05 4.82 -4.94
C GLY A 70 4.71 3.80 -6.02
N GLY A 71 4.08 4.24 -7.13
CA GLY A 71 3.64 3.35 -8.21
C GLY A 71 2.27 2.70 -7.96
N THR A 72 1.49 3.24 -7.02
CA THR A 72 0.15 2.75 -6.66
C THR A 72 -0.92 3.28 -7.63
N PRO A 73 -1.71 2.41 -8.29
CA PRO A 73 -2.92 2.79 -9.02
C PRO A 73 -3.89 3.73 -8.27
N LEU A 74 -4.17 4.88 -8.89
CA LEU A 74 -5.13 5.87 -8.39
C LEU A 74 -6.42 5.90 -9.20
N LEU A 75 -6.31 5.78 -10.53
CA LEU A 75 -7.43 5.90 -11.44
C LEU A 75 -7.11 5.13 -12.72
N LEU A 76 -7.98 4.20 -13.09
CA LEU A 76 -7.99 3.56 -14.40
C LEU A 76 -9.07 4.20 -15.27
N LEU A 77 -8.69 4.65 -16.46
CA LEU A 77 -9.60 5.03 -17.53
C LEU A 77 -9.37 4.09 -18.70
N GLU A 78 -10.36 3.26 -19.01
CA GLU A 78 -10.29 2.33 -20.13
C GLU A 78 -10.79 2.99 -21.41
N ARG A 79 -10.22 2.59 -22.55
CA ARG A 79 -10.68 2.99 -23.89
C ARG A 79 -10.85 4.51 -24.08
N VAL A 80 -9.94 5.31 -23.53
CA VAL A 80 -9.89 6.77 -23.70
C VAL A 80 -9.72 7.09 -25.18
N ALA A 81 -10.73 7.74 -25.77
CA ALA A 81 -10.75 8.09 -27.19
C ALA A 81 -9.69 9.17 -27.53
N PRO A 82 -9.24 9.27 -28.80
CA PRO A 82 -8.43 10.38 -29.27
C PRO A 82 -9.09 11.74 -29.05
N GLY A 83 -8.28 12.79 -28.82
CA GLY A 83 -8.75 14.17 -28.66
C GLY A 83 -9.34 14.50 -27.29
N GLN A 84 -9.02 13.72 -26.26
CA GLN A 84 -9.47 13.88 -24.89
C GLN A 84 -8.31 14.31 -23.98
N VAL A 85 -8.64 14.87 -22.81
CA VAL A 85 -7.69 15.13 -21.73
C VAL A 85 -8.13 14.36 -20.51
N ALA A 86 -7.21 13.58 -19.94
CA ALA A 86 -7.41 12.88 -18.68
C ALA A 86 -6.44 13.45 -17.64
N SER A 87 -6.90 13.61 -16.40
CA SER A 87 -6.04 14.10 -15.32
C SER A 87 -6.44 13.50 -13.97
N CYS A 88 -5.44 13.32 -13.11
CA CYS A 88 -5.61 12.89 -11.73
C CYS A 88 -4.65 13.71 -10.86
N ARG A 89 -5.19 14.52 -9.93
CA ARG A 89 -4.40 15.47 -9.14
C ARG A 89 -3.33 14.80 -8.26
N GLY A 90 -3.61 13.58 -7.77
CA GLY A 90 -2.70 12.81 -6.93
C GLY A 90 -1.64 12.01 -7.70
N ALA A 91 -1.71 11.98 -9.03
CA ALA A 91 -0.82 11.16 -9.83
C ALA A 91 0.59 11.74 -9.94
N ALA A 92 1.59 10.89 -9.75
CA ALA A 92 2.99 11.17 -9.99
C ALA A 92 3.52 10.47 -11.24
N ALA A 93 2.82 9.47 -11.78
CA ALA A 93 3.13 8.86 -13.06
C ALA A 93 1.85 8.39 -13.77
N VAL A 94 1.95 8.15 -15.08
CA VAL A 94 0.85 7.59 -15.89
C VAL A 94 1.39 6.45 -16.74
N LEU A 95 0.74 5.30 -16.66
CA LEU A 95 0.99 4.15 -17.52
C LEU A 95 -0.08 4.13 -18.63
N GLU A 96 0.36 4.23 -19.88
CA GLU A 96 -0.51 4.21 -21.04
C GLU A 96 -0.24 2.99 -21.91
N ARG A 97 -1.30 2.38 -22.43
CA ARG A 97 -1.19 1.33 -23.44
C ARG A 97 -2.37 1.40 -24.43
N PRO A 98 -2.29 0.74 -25.60
CA PRO A 98 -3.43 0.57 -26.47
C PRO A 98 -4.57 -0.11 -25.74
N ALA A 99 -5.79 0.37 -25.96
CA ALA A 99 -6.96 -0.25 -25.37
C ALA A 99 -7.06 -1.72 -25.77
N CYS A 100 -7.13 -2.61 -24.78
CA CYS A 100 -7.18 -4.06 -24.98
C CYS A 100 -8.09 -4.71 -23.94
N ALA A 101 -8.74 -5.81 -24.30
CA ALA A 101 -9.69 -6.53 -23.45
C ALA A 101 -9.04 -7.68 -22.63
N ASP A 102 -7.72 -7.67 -22.44
CA ASP A 102 -6.99 -8.74 -21.73
C ASP A 102 -7.11 -8.70 -20.20
N GLY A 103 -7.78 -7.68 -19.64
CA GLY A 103 -8.02 -7.55 -18.21
C GLY A 103 -6.80 -7.20 -17.36
N ILE A 104 -5.60 -7.02 -17.94
CA ILE A 104 -4.37 -6.75 -17.18
C ILE A 104 -4.47 -5.40 -16.45
N MET A 105 -4.84 -4.33 -17.14
CA MET A 105 -5.01 -3.00 -16.55
C MET A 105 -6.11 -2.97 -15.47
N PRO A 106 -7.32 -3.53 -15.72
CA PRO A 106 -8.32 -3.72 -14.68
C PRO A 106 -7.82 -4.51 -13.48
N ALA A 107 -7.11 -5.62 -13.68
CA ALA A 107 -6.55 -6.43 -12.59
C ALA A 107 -5.55 -5.62 -11.76
N MET A 108 -4.62 -4.91 -12.40
CA MET A 108 -3.66 -4.03 -11.73
C MET A 108 -4.36 -2.91 -10.93
N ALA A 109 -5.43 -2.32 -11.48
CA ALA A 109 -6.21 -1.30 -10.77
C ALA A 109 -7.02 -1.89 -9.60
N ASN A 110 -7.48 -3.13 -9.73
CA ASN A 110 -8.37 -3.78 -8.76
C ASN A 110 -7.63 -4.50 -7.63
N GLU A 111 -6.39 -4.95 -7.84
CA GLU A 111 -5.48 -5.45 -6.79
C GLU A 111 -5.39 -4.50 -5.59
N GLN A 112 -5.69 -3.21 -5.79
CA GLN A 112 -5.71 -2.22 -4.71
C GLN A 112 -7.02 -2.02 -3.99
N ARG A 113 -8.17 -2.17 -4.66
CA ARG A 113 -9.48 -1.94 -4.01
C ARG A 113 -9.72 -2.95 -2.87
N ASN A 114 -9.15 -4.15 -2.99
CA ASN A 114 -9.18 -5.18 -1.96
C ASN A 114 -7.99 -5.14 -0.98
N ARG A 115 -7.05 -4.17 -1.10
CA ARG A 115 -5.81 -4.18 -0.32
C ARG A 115 -6.05 -4.03 1.19
N PHE A 116 -7.07 -3.30 1.62
CA PHE A 116 -7.48 -3.24 3.04
C PHE A 116 -7.98 -4.60 3.55
N VAL A 117 -8.80 -5.29 2.77
CA VAL A 117 -9.35 -6.61 3.14
C VAL A 117 -8.25 -7.67 3.11
N VAL A 118 -7.32 -7.59 2.15
CA VAL A 118 -6.13 -8.44 2.06
C VAL A 118 -5.12 -8.13 3.18
N ALA A 119 -4.95 -6.87 3.58
CA ALA A 119 -4.11 -6.47 4.70
C ALA A 119 -4.67 -6.94 6.06
N LEU A 120 -5.99 -7.18 6.13
CA LEU A 120 -6.66 -7.77 7.29
C LEU A 120 -6.82 -9.30 7.17
N ASP A 121 -6.32 -9.95 6.11
CA ASP A 121 -6.34 -11.40 5.98
C ASP A 121 -5.19 -12.02 6.81
N PRO A 122 -5.50 -12.75 7.90
CA PRO A 122 -4.48 -13.32 8.79
C PRO A 122 -3.60 -14.40 8.14
N ARG A 123 -3.94 -14.85 6.91
CA ARG A 123 -3.18 -15.88 6.19
C ARG A 123 -2.05 -15.33 5.33
N GLN A 124 -2.03 -14.04 5.02
CA GLN A 124 -1.02 -13.44 4.14
C GLN A 124 -0.10 -12.48 4.92
N PRO A 125 1.24 -12.64 4.82
CA PRO A 125 2.17 -11.69 5.45
C PRO A 125 2.11 -10.33 4.75
N ILE A 126 2.04 -9.24 5.52
CA ILE A 126 1.89 -7.88 4.99
C ILE A 126 3.18 -7.41 4.31
N TYR A 127 3.09 -7.10 3.00
CA TYR A 127 4.19 -6.55 2.20
C TYR A 127 4.52 -5.11 2.61
N ARG A 128 5.81 -4.74 2.62
CA ARG A 128 6.26 -3.43 3.11
C ARG A 128 6.10 -2.35 2.03
N ASP A 129 5.04 -1.56 2.15
CA ASP A 129 4.83 -0.28 1.44
C ASP A 129 4.47 0.82 2.44
N SER A 130 4.52 2.10 2.03
CA SER A 130 4.27 3.22 2.94
C SER A 130 2.89 3.15 3.61
N TYR A 131 1.90 2.58 2.92
CA TYR A 131 0.54 2.46 3.43
C TYR A 131 0.43 1.41 4.54
N ASN A 132 1.02 0.24 4.33
CA ASN A 132 1.06 -0.84 5.30
C ASN A 132 1.90 -0.48 6.52
N GLU A 133 2.95 0.33 6.36
CA GLU A 133 3.70 0.87 7.51
C GLU A 133 2.81 1.76 8.39
N TYR A 134 1.99 2.64 7.80
CA TYR A 134 1.01 3.43 8.56
C TYR A 134 -0.03 2.56 9.25
N LEU A 135 -0.53 1.52 8.58
CA LEU A 135 -1.51 0.60 9.17
C LEU A 135 -0.94 -0.14 10.38
N VAL A 136 0.26 -0.73 10.24
CA VAL A 136 0.93 -1.45 11.33
C VAL A 136 1.23 -0.48 12.48
N LEU A 137 1.68 0.74 12.18
CA LEU A 137 1.92 1.77 13.19
C LEU A 137 0.64 2.13 13.96
N VAL A 138 -0.46 2.42 13.25
CA VAL A 138 -1.75 2.79 13.86
C VAL A 138 -2.32 1.64 14.68
N LEU A 139 -2.25 0.40 14.17
CA LEU A 139 -2.71 -0.78 14.88
C LEU A 139 -1.92 -1.01 16.17
N SER A 140 -0.60 -0.86 16.12
CA SER A 140 0.28 -1.00 17.30
C SER A 140 0.08 0.14 18.30
N ALA A 141 -0.09 1.37 17.82
CA ALA A 141 -0.39 2.51 18.69
C ALA A 141 -1.74 2.36 19.40
N GLY A 142 -2.77 1.89 18.69
CA GLY A 142 -4.09 1.62 19.25
C GLY A 142 -4.08 0.44 20.23
N GLY A 143 -3.36 -0.63 19.90
CA GLY A 143 -3.16 -1.80 20.76
C GLY A 143 -2.47 -1.45 22.07
N ALA A 144 -1.33 -0.75 21.97
CA ALA A 144 -0.57 -0.27 23.13
C ALA A 144 -1.32 0.77 23.98
N ALA A 145 -2.26 1.54 23.43
CA ALA A 145 -3.00 2.55 24.18
C ALA A 145 -4.23 1.99 24.92
N ALA A 146 -5.00 1.11 24.27
CA ALA A 146 -6.25 0.60 24.84
C ALA A 146 -6.65 -0.81 24.37
N GLY A 147 -6.22 -1.21 23.16
CA GLY A 147 -6.63 -2.47 22.54
C GLY A 147 -6.21 -3.72 23.32
N THR A 148 -5.16 -3.63 24.14
CA THR A 148 -4.70 -4.74 24.99
C THR A 148 -5.20 -4.65 26.42
N GLN A 149 -5.25 -3.43 26.97
CA GLN A 149 -5.57 -3.19 28.37
C GLN A 149 -7.04 -3.48 28.68
N VAL A 150 -7.96 -3.10 27.80
CA VAL A 150 -9.41 -3.25 28.05
C VAL A 150 -9.83 -4.73 28.12
N PRO A 151 -9.47 -5.61 27.16
CA PRO A 151 -9.82 -7.03 27.26
C PRO A 151 -9.21 -7.71 28.47
N LEU A 152 -7.94 -7.42 28.78
CA LEU A 152 -7.26 -8.01 29.94
C LEU A 152 -7.81 -7.46 31.26
N PHE A 153 -8.27 -6.21 31.30
CA PHE A 153 -8.97 -5.65 32.44
C PHE A 153 -10.29 -6.37 32.70
N ILE A 154 -11.06 -6.71 31.66
CA ILE A 154 -12.29 -7.52 31.80
C ILE A 154 -11.97 -8.90 32.39
N VAL A 155 -10.93 -9.57 31.90
CA VAL A 155 -10.48 -10.86 32.44
C VAL A 155 -10.04 -10.73 33.90
N MET A 156 -9.31 -9.66 34.22
CA MET A 156 -8.88 -9.36 35.58
C MET A 156 -10.08 -9.11 36.51
N ALA A 157 -11.08 -8.35 36.07
CA ALA A 157 -12.29 -8.09 36.84
C ALA A 157 -13.08 -9.37 37.15
N ILE A 158 -13.09 -10.34 36.22
CA ILE A 158 -13.75 -11.65 36.43
C ILE A 158 -12.94 -12.54 37.39
N THR A 159 -11.61 -12.50 37.29
CA THR A 159 -10.74 -13.42 38.05
C THR A 159 -10.32 -12.88 39.41
N GLY A 160 -10.27 -11.57 39.61
CA GLY A 160 -9.98 -10.90 40.89
C GLY A 160 -8.55 -11.06 41.43
N LEU A 161 -7.62 -11.59 40.63
CA LEU A 161 -6.34 -12.15 41.14
C LEU A 161 -5.07 -11.43 40.66
N TRP A 162 -5.17 -10.36 39.88
CA TRP A 162 -4.01 -9.81 39.19
C TRP A 162 -3.48 -8.56 39.88
N SER A 163 -2.22 -8.61 40.31
CA SER A 163 -1.46 -7.41 40.66
C SER A 163 -0.92 -6.71 39.41
N VAL A 164 -0.35 -5.52 39.58
CA VAL A 164 0.14 -4.69 38.46
C VAL A 164 1.15 -5.41 37.56
N VAL A 165 2.06 -6.21 38.12
CA VAL A 165 3.13 -6.89 37.38
C VAL A 165 2.58 -7.94 36.39
N PRO A 166 1.77 -8.93 36.79
CA PRO A 166 1.20 -9.89 35.84
C PRO A 166 0.27 -9.24 34.83
N PHE A 167 -0.46 -8.17 35.20
CA PHE A 167 -1.31 -7.43 34.27
C PHE A 167 -0.48 -6.77 33.15
N VAL A 168 0.58 -6.05 33.52
CA VAL A 168 1.48 -5.38 32.57
C VAL A 168 2.18 -6.39 31.67
N ALA A 169 2.69 -7.49 32.25
CA ALA A 169 3.34 -8.55 31.48
C ALA A 169 2.38 -9.17 30.44
N ALA A 170 1.13 -9.43 30.82
CA ALA A 170 0.13 -9.95 29.89
C ALA A 170 -0.22 -8.96 28.79
N CYS A 171 -0.32 -7.65 29.09
CA CYS A 171 -0.56 -6.63 28.06
C CYS A 171 0.57 -6.61 27.03
N VAL A 172 1.82 -6.64 27.47
CA VAL A 172 2.99 -6.66 26.57
C VAL A 172 3.00 -7.92 25.71
N VAL A 173 2.78 -9.10 26.30
CA VAL A 173 2.74 -10.38 25.56
C VAL A 173 1.60 -10.38 24.55
N PHE A 174 0.42 -9.91 24.94
CA PHE A 174 -0.73 -9.82 24.05
C PHE A 174 -0.45 -8.87 22.88
N GLU A 175 0.09 -7.68 23.14
CA GLU A 175 0.40 -6.70 22.09
C GLU A 175 1.43 -7.25 21.10
N LEU A 176 2.52 -7.83 21.59
CA LEU A 176 3.52 -8.45 20.70
C LEU A 176 2.91 -9.62 19.92
N GLY A 177 1.99 -10.38 20.53
CA GLY A 177 1.21 -11.42 19.87
C GLY A 177 0.33 -10.88 18.74
N VAL A 178 -0.30 -9.72 18.93
CA VAL A 178 -1.08 -9.05 17.88
C VAL A 178 -0.16 -8.54 16.77
N ILE A 179 0.90 -7.80 17.11
CA ILE A 179 1.82 -7.22 16.13
C ILE A 179 2.48 -8.33 15.28
N PHE A 180 3.07 -9.35 15.91
CA PHE A 180 3.86 -10.34 15.19
C PHE A 180 3.07 -11.59 14.80
N GLY A 181 1.93 -11.87 15.44
CA GLY A 181 1.08 -13.01 15.14
C GLY A 181 -0.06 -12.69 14.18
N LEU A 182 -0.74 -11.56 14.36
CA LEU A 182 -1.85 -11.12 13.52
C LEU A 182 -1.39 -10.23 12.37
N ALA A 183 -0.68 -9.13 12.66
CA ALA A 183 -0.25 -8.19 11.61
C ALA A 183 0.96 -8.72 10.79
N ARG A 184 1.77 -9.63 11.36
CA ARG A 184 2.89 -10.33 10.69
C ARG A 184 3.71 -9.43 9.73
N PRO A 185 4.25 -8.30 10.20
CA PRO A 185 4.96 -7.39 9.33
C PRO A 185 6.25 -8.03 8.79
N GLN A 186 6.51 -7.85 7.49
CA GLN A 186 7.78 -8.25 6.87
C GLN A 186 8.86 -7.23 7.23
N MET A 187 9.67 -7.56 8.24
CA MET A 187 10.75 -6.71 8.77
C MET A 187 12.09 -7.43 8.73
N ASP A 188 13.17 -6.66 8.57
CA ASP A 188 14.52 -7.15 8.78
C ASP A 188 14.69 -7.61 10.26
N PRO A 189 15.48 -8.67 10.53
CA PRO A 189 15.72 -9.13 11.90
C PRO A 189 16.17 -8.04 12.88
N ARG A 190 16.96 -7.04 12.44
CA ARG A 190 17.43 -5.95 13.30
C ARG A 190 16.31 -4.96 13.63
N GLU A 191 15.48 -4.62 12.64
CA GLU A 191 14.33 -3.74 12.83
C GLU A 191 13.30 -4.38 13.75
N ARG A 192 13.09 -5.69 13.61
CA ARG A 192 12.19 -6.46 14.48
C ARG A 192 12.58 -6.34 15.95
N ILE A 193 13.88 -6.38 16.27
CA ILE A 193 14.36 -6.19 17.66
C ILE A 193 14.01 -4.78 18.16
N GLY A 194 14.22 -3.75 17.34
CA GLY A 194 13.85 -2.38 17.67
C GLY A 194 12.35 -2.22 17.93
N TRP A 195 11.52 -2.86 17.10
CA TRP A 195 10.07 -2.87 17.26
C TRP A 195 9.61 -3.57 18.54
N VAL A 196 10.16 -4.75 18.84
CA VAL A 196 9.88 -5.46 20.08
C VAL A 196 10.22 -4.57 21.27
N ALA A 197 11.41 -3.96 21.29
CA ALA A 197 11.83 -3.09 22.39
C ALA A 197 10.92 -1.87 22.54
N LEU A 198 10.64 -1.16 21.44
CA LEU A 198 9.82 0.05 21.43
C LEU A 198 8.40 -0.22 21.94
N TRP A 199 7.73 -1.22 21.37
CA TRP A 199 6.33 -1.49 21.70
C TRP A 199 6.16 -2.22 23.02
N SER A 200 7.13 -3.03 23.46
CA SER A 200 7.13 -3.56 24.83
C SER A 200 7.21 -2.44 25.86
N PHE A 201 8.09 -1.46 25.65
CA PHE A 201 8.23 -0.31 26.54
C PHE A 201 6.97 0.56 26.54
N ALA A 202 6.47 0.95 25.36
CA ALA A 202 5.28 1.78 25.25
C ALA A 202 4.06 1.12 25.89
N THR A 203 3.82 -0.16 25.60
CA THR A 203 2.71 -0.93 26.18
C THR A 203 2.85 -1.07 27.69
N ALA A 204 4.06 -1.31 28.20
CA ALA A 204 4.27 -1.41 29.65
C ALA A 204 3.95 -0.10 30.37
N VAL A 205 4.42 1.03 29.85
CA VAL A 205 4.12 2.36 30.42
C VAL A 205 2.61 2.63 30.41
N MET A 206 1.95 2.37 29.29
CA MET A 206 0.50 2.56 29.16
C MET A 206 -0.29 1.61 30.05
N ALA A 207 0.12 0.34 30.19
CA ALA A 207 -0.54 -0.63 31.04
C ALA A 207 -0.39 -0.29 32.53
N VAL A 208 0.78 0.21 32.97
CA VAL A 208 0.97 0.72 34.34
C VAL A 208 0.04 1.90 34.61
N ALA A 209 0.01 2.88 33.71
CA ALA A 209 -0.87 4.04 33.83
C ALA A 209 -2.34 3.61 33.87
N PHE A 210 -2.76 2.71 32.99
CA PHE A 210 -4.12 2.17 32.96
C PHE A 210 -4.47 1.45 34.26
N TYR A 211 -3.56 0.63 34.80
CA TYR A 211 -3.80 -0.12 36.03
C TYR A 211 -4.10 0.83 37.20
N TYR A 212 -3.23 1.82 37.43
CA TYR A 212 -3.36 2.73 38.57
C TYR A 212 -4.47 3.77 38.40
N LEU A 213 -4.71 4.25 37.18
CA LEU A 213 -5.69 5.32 36.93
C LEU A 213 -7.10 4.80 36.67
N VAL A 214 -7.24 3.55 36.21
CA VAL A 214 -8.53 2.98 35.82
C VAL A 214 -8.83 1.74 36.66
N ALA A 215 -7.95 0.74 36.62
CA ALA A 215 -8.28 -0.58 37.15
C ALA A 215 -8.38 -0.61 38.67
N GLU A 216 -7.35 -0.16 39.39
CA GLU A 216 -7.29 -0.16 40.85
C GLU A 216 -8.45 0.65 41.48
N PRO A 217 -8.77 1.88 41.00
CA PRO A 217 -9.94 2.61 41.50
C PRO A 217 -11.29 1.93 41.26
N THR A 218 -11.41 1.10 40.23
CA THR A 218 -12.68 0.41 39.89
C THR A 218 -12.85 -0.96 40.54
N LEU A 219 -11.76 -1.63 40.90
CA LEU A 219 -11.77 -2.98 41.48
C LEU A 219 -11.47 -2.99 42.99
N GLY A 220 -10.95 -1.88 43.52
CA GLY A 220 -10.66 -1.67 44.95
C GLY A 220 -11.85 -1.17 45.76
#